data_AF-A0AAU5C8G1-F1
#
_entry.id   AF-A0AAU5C8G1-F1
#
_cell.length_a   1.000
_cell.length_b   1.000
_cell.length_c   1.000
_cell.angle_alpha   90.00
_cell.angle_beta   90.00
_cell.angle_gamma   90.00
#
_symmetry.space_group_name_H-M   'P 1'
#
loop_
_entity.id
_entity.type
_entity.pdbx_description
1 polymer ?
#
loop_
_entity_poly.entity_id
_entity_poly.type
_entity_poly.pdbx_seq_one_letter_code
_entity_poly.pdbx_strand_id
1 'polypeptide(L)'
;MNLQHKAGNYVNASWSMVRLRDLIYDMLGLLFTELSAHGGMAGDDNAGRAFAAVYKPAVKTVFEAAGLAHQVMANGAGAMLKAAEDFLKQESAIAASLLGQSTAPDIGSQPSRPDCNPRGSYNAEELPEVVGETSWTDQYLLSSRFHGQRDKLTKTANAWRSAASILDDAYWDSDSAWRTASAQQLGETAEAVQTFFTVFVGKTPPPSEAGEEETLMANLPSACRMIASACEAYADHIGTALQRIPEEDNPLIGEPLAIWERPLFGGEGHEGGLHELVTGDTRIARLGNIPPALDSSASRVPMPQPDGGGFLPLPSLPPFLAPLIRLPLPVPVVYRPPTGPRVQPMAAPTAQDPRFPSLIAPEQQNFQTWLNSLRAGDVSGGNPAEIAYQKRVAGYPEYEVPSRSASAPTAP
;
A
#
# COMPACT_ATOMS: atom_id res chain seq x y z
N MET A 1 -12.96 -10.66 28.52
CA MET A 1 -12.69 -10.13 27.16
C MET A 1 -11.17 -10.19 26.96
N ASN A 2 -10.67 -10.87 25.92
CA ASN A 2 -9.24 -11.21 25.79
C ASN A 2 -8.48 -10.08 25.05
N LEU A 3 -7.72 -9.24 25.78
CA LEU A 3 -6.96 -8.12 25.23
C LEU A 3 -5.73 -8.60 24.42
N GLN A 4 -5.13 -9.71 24.84
CA GLN A 4 -4.03 -10.37 24.14
C GLN A 4 -4.40 -10.77 22.70
N HIS A 5 -5.62 -11.26 22.47
CA HIS A 5 -6.12 -11.57 21.13
C HIS A 5 -6.29 -10.33 20.24
N LYS A 6 -6.80 -9.22 20.81
CA LYS A 6 -6.91 -7.93 20.09
C LYS A 6 -5.54 -7.37 19.70
N ALA A 7 -4.56 -7.46 20.60
CA ALA A 7 -3.19 -7.06 20.31
C ALA A 7 -2.58 -7.88 19.17
N GLY A 8 -2.82 -9.20 19.14
CA GLY A 8 -2.37 -10.08 18.05
C GLY A 8 -2.92 -9.67 16.68
N ASN A 9 -4.20 -9.35 16.58
CA ASN A 9 -4.83 -8.90 15.33
C ASN A 9 -4.23 -7.59 14.82
N TYR A 10 -3.98 -6.61 15.71
CA TYR A 10 -3.37 -5.34 15.32
C TYR A 10 -1.90 -5.49 14.91
N VAL A 11 -1.15 -6.36 15.56
CA VAL A 11 0.23 -6.67 15.13
C VAL A 11 0.22 -7.29 13.72
N ASN A 12 -0.64 -8.28 13.46
CA ASN A 12 -0.73 -8.92 12.14
C ASN A 12 -1.18 -7.95 11.04
N ALA A 13 -2.15 -7.08 11.35
CA ALA A 13 -2.60 -6.04 10.43
C ALA A 13 -1.49 -5.02 10.14
N SER A 14 -0.73 -4.60 11.17
CA SER A 14 0.43 -3.72 11.02
C SER A 14 1.48 -4.31 10.08
N TRP A 15 1.84 -5.59 10.27
CA TRP A 15 2.75 -6.29 9.36
C TRP A 15 2.24 -6.35 7.92
N SER A 16 0.93 -6.56 7.75
CA SER A 16 0.31 -6.59 6.42
C SER A 16 0.38 -5.22 5.74
N MET A 17 0.08 -4.14 6.47
CA MET A 17 0.21 -2.78 5.95
C MET A 17 1.65 -2.40 5.60
N VAL A 18 2.64 -2.85 6.37
CA VAL A 18 4.06 -2.65 6.02
C VAL A 18 4.45 -3.36 4.74
N ARG A 19 3.95 -4.59 4.51
CA ARG A 19 4.19 -5.30 3.25
C ARG A 19 3.54 -4.60 2.06
N LEU A 20 2.32 -4.11 2.24
CA LEU A 20 1.59 -3.38 1.20
C LEU A 20 2.27 -2.04 0.86
N ARG A 21 2.74 -1.34 1.89
CA ARG A 21 3.60 -0.16 1.73
C ARG A 21 4.80 -0.48 0.84
N ASP A 22 5.56 -1.52 1.20
CA ASP A 22 6.77 -1.90 0.47
C ASP A 22 6.44 -2.34 -0.96
N LEU A 23 5.32 -3.03 -1.17
CA LEU A 23 4.84 -3.41 -2.50
C LEU A 23 4.54 -2.19 -3.40
N ILE A 24 3.85 -1.17 -2.87
CA ILE A 24 3.57 0.07 -3.61
C ILE A 24 4.87 0.83 -3.90
N TYR A 25 5.79 0.87 -2.93
CA TYR A 25 7.08 1.52 -3.10
C TYR A 25 7.94 0.87 -4.19
N ASP A 26 8.07 -0.45 -4.15
CA ASP A 26 8.84 -1.22 -5.13
C ASP A 26 8.21 -1.11 -6.53
N MET A 27 6.87 -1.14 -6.61
CA MET A 27 6.14 -0.89 -7.86
C MET A 27 6.48 0.49 -8.45
N LEU A 28 6.48 1.55 -7.63
CA LEU A 28 6.85 2.89 -8.09
C LEU A 28 8.30 2.96 -8.59
N GLY A 29 9.23 2.27 -7.92
CA GLY A 29 10.63 2.22 -8.37
C GLY A 29 10.82 1.49 -9.69
N LEU A 30 10.12 0.37 -9.88
CA LEU A 30 10.11 -0.36 -11.15
C LEU A 30 9.47 0.46 -12.26
N LEU A 31 8.29 1.04 -12.00
CA LEU A 31 7.60 1.90 -12.96
C LEU A 31 8.47 3.10 -13.35
N PHE A 32 9.09 3.78 -12.39
CA PHE A 32 9.99 4.90 -12.64
C PHE A 32 11.16 4.49 -13.56
N THR A 33 11.76 3.34 -13.31
CA THR A 33 12.88 2.82 -14.10
C THR A 33 12.45 2.53 -15.54
N GLU A 34 11.31 1.87 -15.74
CA GLU A 34 10.77 1.55 -17.06
C GLU A 34 10.39 2.83 -17.83
N LEU A 35 9.68 3.77 -17.19
CA LEU A 35 9.33 5.05 -17.81
C LEU A 35 10.58 5.88 -18.17
N SER A 36 11.62 5.83 -17.34
CA SER A 36 12.89 6.50 -17.60
C SER A 36 13.61 5.97 -18.85
N ALA A 37 13.40 4.70 -19.19
CA ALA A 37 13.94 4.10 -20.42
C ALA A 37 13.16 4.51 -21.68
N HIS A 38 12.02 5.19 -21.54
CA HIS A 38 11.07 5.47 -22.64
C HIS A 38 10.81 6.96 -22.86
N GLY A 39 11.75 7.82 -22.46
CA GLY A 39 11.76 9.24 -22.85
C GLY A 39 11.70 9.45 -24.37
N GLY A 40 11.11 10.57 -24.78
CA GLY A 40 10.93 10.95 -26.19
C GLY A 40 10.04 9.98 -26.97
N MET A 41 8.98 9.46 -26.34
CA MET A 41 8.05 8.53 -26.98
C MET A 41 6.98 9.21 -27.83
N ALA A 42 6.62 10.46 -27.51
CA ALA A 42 5.73 11.29 -28.30
C ALA A 42 6.52 12.12 -29.32
N GLY A 43 5.92 12.44 -30.46
CA GLY A 43 6.48 13.39 -31.40
C GLY A 43 6.59 14.81 -30.83
N ASP A 44 7.45 15.63 -31.43
CA ASP A 44 7.46 17.10 -31.25
C ASP A 44 6.51 17.79 -32.23
N ASP A 45 5.65 17.04 -32.91
CA ASP A 45 4.54 17.56 -33.67
C ASP A 45 3.37 18.01 -32.78
N ASN A 46 2.37 18.65 -33.37
CA ASN A 46 1.18 19.10 -32.64
C ASN A 46 0.43 17.95 -31.95
N ALA A 47 0.41 16.76 -32.56
CA ALA A 47 -0.21 15.58 -31.99
C ALA A 47 0.52 15.11 -30.72
N GLY A 48 1.84 14.97 -30.76
CA GLY A 48 2.64 14.56 -29.62
C GLY A 48 2.63 15.57 -28.48
N ARG A 49 2.63 16.87 -28.77
CA ARG A 49 2.42 17.91 -27.75
C ARG A 49 1.03 17.83 -27.12
N ALA A 50 -0.02 17.59 -27.91
CA ALA A 50 -1.38 17.44 -27.40
C ALA A 50 -1.50 16.22 -26.47
N PHE A 51 -0.93 15.07 -26.86
CA PHE A 51 -0.86 13.89 -26.00
C PHE A 51 -0.06 14.17 -24.70
N ALA A 52 1.12 14.78 -24.83
CA ALA A 52 1.98 15.08 -23.68
C ALA A 52 1.31 16.04 -22.69
N ALA A 53 0.48 16.97 -23.16
CA ALA A 53 -0.23 17.94 -22.32
C ALA A 53 -1.19 17.28 -21.31
N VAL A 54 -1.81 16.16 -21.67
CA VAL A 54 -2.69 15.39 -20.77
C VAL A 54 -1.99 14.23 -20.08
N TYR A 55 -0.97 13.64 -20.71
CA TYR A 55 -0.21 12.54 -20.15
C TYR A 55 0.64 12.97 -18.95
N LYS A 56 1.41 14.07 -19.06
CA LYS A 56 2.34 14.47 -18.00
C LYS A 56 1.65 14.77 -16.66
N PRO A 57 0.56 15.56 -16.61
CA PRO A 57 -0.15 15.80 -15.35
C PRO A 57 -0.73 14.51 -14.77
N ALA A 58 -1.29 13.62 -15.60
CA ALA A 58 -1.83 12.35 -15.14
C ALA A 58 -0.76 11.45 -14.50
N VAL A 59 0.40 11.31 -15.14
CA VAL A 59 1.53 10.54 -14.57
C VAL A 59 1.98 11.14 -13.25
N LYS A 60 2.17 12.46 -13.21
CA LYS A 60 2.58 13.16 -12.01
C LYS A 60 1.63 12.88 -10.85
N THR A 61 0.32 13.07 -11.04
CA THR A 61 -0.64 12.86 -9.97
C THR A 61 -0.69 11.39 -9.53
N VAL A 62 -0.50 10.41 -10.43
CA VAL A 62 -0.41 9.00 -10.01
C VAL A 62 0.79 8.74 -9.10
N PHE A 63 1.97 9.28 -9.42
CA PHE A 63 3.16 9.14 -8.57
C PHE A 63 2.96 9.79 -7.19
N GLU A 64 2.40 11.00 -7.16
CA GLU A 64 2.09 11.70 -5.90
C GLU A 64 1.05 10.94 -5.06
N ALA A 65 -0.03 10.49 -5.68
CA ALA A 65 -1.12 9.74 -5.04
C ALA A 65 -0.66 8.37 -4.51
N ALA A 66 0.16 7.65 -5.27
CA ALA A 66 0.75 6.39 -4.84
C ALA A 66 1.78 6.59 -3.72
N GLY A 67 2.58 7.66 -3.79
CA GLY A 67 3.49 8.07 -2.71
C GLY A 67 2.74 8.37 -1.41
N LEU A 68 1.61 9.07 -1.50
CA LEU A 68 0.70 9.30 -0.38
C LEU A 68 0.11 8.00 0.16
N ALA A 69 -0.38 7.10 -0.71
CA ALA A 69 -0.94 5.82 -0.30
C ALA A 69 0.09 4.98 0.49
N HIS A 70 1.33 4.93 0.01
CA HIS A 70 2.44 4.31 0.73
C HIS A 70 2.68 4.96 2.11
N GLN A 71 2.65 6.29 2.22
CA GLN A 71 2.84 6.99 3.50
C GLN A 71 1.70 6.69 4.49
N VAL A 72 0.46 6.73 3.99
CA VAL A 72 -0.75 6.40 4.76
C VAL A 72 -0.68 4.98 5.30
N MET A 73 -0.20 4.02 4.49
CA MET A 73 0.00 2.64 4.93
C MET A 73 1.09 2.51 6.01
N ALA A 74 2.22 3.18 5.84
CA ALA A 74 3.32 3.19 6.80
C ALA A 74 2.85 3.72 8.17
N ASN A 75 2.17 4.87 8.15
CA ASN A 75 1.66 5.51 9.35
C ASN A 75 0.52 4.71 10.00
N GLY A 76 -0.38 4.14 9.20
CA GLY A 76 -1.44 3.24 9.68
C GLY A 76 -0.87 2.00 10.38
N ALA A 77 0.19 1.40 9.82
CA ALA A 77 0.89 0.30 10.45
C ALA A 77 1.49 0.70 11.81
N GLY A 78 2.10 1.88 11.89
CA GLY A 78 2.65 2.44 13.12
C GLY A 78 1.58 2.65 14.20
N ALA A 79 0.44 3.24 13.82
CA ALA A 79 -0.69 3.49 14.70
C ALA A 79 -1.33 2.20 15.24
N MET A 80 -1.50 1.16 14.39
CA MET A 80 -2.02 -0.13 14.85
C MET A 80 -1.08 -0.81 15.84
N LEU A 81 0.22 -0.77 15.58
CA LEU A 81 1.19 -1.36 16.49
C LEU A 81 1.21 -0.62 17.83
N LYS A 82 1.11 0.71 17.82
CA LYS A 82 0.99 1.50 19.05
C LYS A 82 -0.26 1.13 19.84
N ALA A 83 -1.40 0.97 19.17
CA ALA A 83 -2.63 0.51 19.81
C ALA A 83 -2.48 -0.88 20.45
N ALA A 84 -1.80 -1.81 19.77
CA ALA A 84 -1.48 -3.13 20.33
C ALA A 84 -0.62 -3.04 21.61
N GLU A 85 0.42 -2.19 21.61
CA GLU A 85 1.25 -1.94 22.78
C GLU A 85 0.42 -1.40 23.96
N ASP A 86 -0.51 -0.48 23.70
CA ASP A 86 -1.35 0.11 24.74
C ASP A 86 -2.34 -0.89 25.34
N PHE A 87 -2.91 -1.81 24.53
CA PHE A 87 -3.71 -2.92 25.05
C PHE A 87 -2.91 -3.85 25.96
N LEU A 88 -1.67 -4.19 25.59
CA LEU A 88 -0.81 -5.03 26.42
C LEU A 88 -0.40 -4.35 27.73
N LYS A 89 -0.13 -3.03 27.69
CA LYS A 89 0.13 -2.25 28.91
C LYS A 89 -1.08 -2.21 29.83
N GLN A 90 -2.27 -2.02 29.27
CA GLN A 90 -3.51 -2.00 30.04
C GLN A 90 -3.80 -3.37 30.66
N GLU A 91 -3.63 -4.46 29.91
CA GLU A 91 -3.79 -5.82 30.41
C GLU A 91 -2.81 -6.12 31.55
N SER A 92 -1.55 -5.71 31.39
CA SER A 92 -0.53 -5.81 32.44
C SER A 92 -0.91 -5.04 33.71
N ALA A 93 -1.43 -3.81 33.57
CA ALA A 93 -1.89 -3.01 34.71
C ALA A 93 -3.10 -3.65 35.42
N ILE A 94 -4.06 -4.19 34.66
CA ILE A 94 -5.21 -4.92 35.21
C ILE A 94 -4.73 -6.17 35.96
N ALA A 95 -3.86 -6.97 35.35
CA ALA A 95 -3.29 -8.16 35.99
C ALA A 95 -2.53 -7.82 37.29
N ALA A 96 -1.71 -6.77 37.26
CA ALA A 96 -0.98 -6.25 38.42
C ALA A 96 -1.94 -5.87 39.56
N SER A 97 -3.02 -5.13 39.24
CA SER A 97 -4.05 -4.75 40.21
C SER A 97 -4.80 -5.94 40.83
N LEU A 98 -5.09 -6.98 40.04
CA LEU A 98 -5.79 -8.18 40.48
C LEU A 98 -4.91 -9.09 41.33
N LEU A 99 -3.62 -9.19 41.00
CA LEU A 99 -2.65 -10.05 41.69
C LEU A 99 -1.99 -9.39 42.91
N GLY A 100 -2.28 -8.11 43.16
CA GLY A 100 -1.61 -7.33 44.23
C GLY A 100 -0.10 -7.19 44.03
N GLN A 101 0.39 -7.44 42.81
CA GLN A 101 1.81 -7.34 42.45
C GLN A 101 2.04 -6.04 41.71
N SER A 102 3.00 -5.24 42.18
CA SER A 102 3.22 -3.86 41.73
C SER A 102 3.93 -3.72 40.38
N THR A 103 4.39 -4.80 39.75
CA THR A 103 5.06 -4.74 38.43
C THR A 103 5.06 -6.12 37.77
N ALA A 104 4.50 -6.22 36.56
CA ALA A 104 4.78 -7.36 35.70
C ALA A 104 6.29 -7.38 35.39
N PRO A 105 6.94 -8.56 35.35
CA PRO A 105 8.34 -8.66 35.00
C PRO A 105 8.57 -8.06 33.61
N ASP A 106 9.67 -7.30 33.49
CA ASP A 106 10.07 -6.58 32.27
C ASP A 106 9.96 -7.51 31.06
N ILE A 107 9.21 -7.07 30.04
CA ILE A 107 8.97 -7.85 28.84
C ILE A 107 10.29 -7.84 28.08
N GLY A 108 11.15 -8.83 28.37
CA GLY A 108 12.48 -8.94 27.77
C GLY A 108 12.45 -8.75 26.25
N SER A 109 13.57 -8.27 25.69
CA SER A 109 13.78 -7.88 24.29
C SER A 109 12.65 -8.28 23.34
N GLN A 110 11.75 -7.34 23.03
CA GLN A 110 10.70 -7.56 22.05
C GLN A 110 11.32 -7.88 20.68
N PRO A 111 10.67 -8.74 19.88
CA PRO A 111 11.11 -8.98 18.50
C PRO A 111 11.22 -7.66 17.74
N SER A 112 12.13 -7.62 16.77
CA SER A 112 12.37 -6.43 15.95
C SER A 112 11.06 -5.87 15.41
N ARG A 113 10.77 -4.62 15.78
CA ARG A 113 9.59 -3.88 15.36
C ARG A 113 9.54 -3.84 13.82
N PRO A 114 8.37 -3.98 13.17
CA PRO A 114 8.26 -3.65 11.76
C PRO A 114 8.72 -2.20 11.56
N ASP A 115 9.53 -1.99 10.53
CA ASP A 115 9.92 -0.64 10.11
C ASP A 115 8.68 0.03 9.55
N CYS A 116 8.05 0.92 10.32
CA CYS A 116 6.86 1.67 9.92
C CYS A 116 7.21 3.05 9.33
N ASN A 117 8.49 3.34 9.07
CA ASN A 117 8.87 4.63 8.50
C ASN A 117 8.43 4.71 7.03
N PRO A 118 7.96 5.87 6.56
CA PRO A 118 7.77 6.07 5.13
C PRO A 118 9.12 6.02 4.40
N ARG A 119 9.15 5.39 3.23
CA ARG A 119 10.23 5.51 2.25
C ARG A 119 10.19 6.87 1.55
N GLY A 120 11.34 7.33 1.04
CA GLY A 120 11.40 8.51 0.18
C GLY A 120 10.74 8.21 -1.16
N SER A 121 9.75 8.99 -1.57
CA SER A 121 8.99 8.76 -2.81
C SER A 121 9.82 9.08 -4.05
N TYR A 122 9.45 8.46 -5.17
CA TYR A 122 9.93 8.83 -6.51
C TYR A 122 9.18 10.07 -6.99
N ASN A 123 9.88 11.01 -7.62
CA ASN A 123 9.29 12.24 -8.16
C ASN A 123 9.09 12.10 -9.67
N ALA A 124 7.88 12.34 -10.15
CA ALA A 124 7.59 12.28 -11.58
C ALA A 124 8.35 13.35 -12.39
N GLU A 125 8.75 14.46 -11.75
CA GLU A 125 9.56 15.52 -12.37
C GLU A 125 10.96 15.05 -12.80
N GLU A 126 11.44 13.94 -12.23
CA GLU A 126 12.73 13.35 -12.59
C GLU A 126 12.63 12.41 -13.81
N LEU A 127 11.41 12.12 -14.28
CA LEU A 127 11.21 11.36 -15.50
C LEU A 127 11.66 12.16 -16.73
N PRO A 128 12.21 11.49 -17.77
CA PRO A 128 12.62 12.16 -18.99
C PRO A 128 11.43 12.80 -19.71
N GLU A 129 11.75 13.78 -20.55
CA GLU A 129 10.76 14.47 -21.37
C GLU A 129 10.01 13.48 -22.26
N VAL A 130 8.68 13.60 -22.28
CA VAL A 130 7.78 12.70 -23.03
C VAL A 130 7.89 12.96 -24.54
N VAL A 131 8.09 14.23 -24.92
CA VAL A 131 8.25 14.70 -26.29
C VAL A 131 9.68 14.46 -26.75
N GLY A 132 9.85 13.73 -27.84
CA GLY A 132 11.13 13.53 -28.52
C GLY A 132 11.29 14.55 -29.63
N GLU A 133 12.51 15.03 -29.85
CA GLU A 133 12.80 16.06 -30.84
C GLU A 133 12.94 15.47 -32.25
N THR A 134 12.42 16.18 -33.27
CA THR A 134 12.73 15.87 -34.66
C THR A 134 14.23 16.06 -34.91
N SER A 135 14.88 15.07 -35.53
CA SER A 135 16.31 15.17 -35.83
C SER A 135 16.58 16.22 -36.92
N TRP A 136 17.76 16.84 -36.90
CA TRP A 136 18.16 17.80 -37.93
C TRP A 136 18.09 17.20 -39.35
N THR A 137 18.46 15.92 -39.50
CA THR A 137 18.37 15.22 -40.79
C THR A 137 16.92 15.05 -41.23
N ASP A 138 16.02 14.68 -40.33
CA ASP A 138 14.61 14.51 -40.69
C ASP A 138 13.99 15.86 -41.07
N GLN A 139 14.25 16.90 -40.28
CA GLN A 139 13.66 18.23 -40.51
C GLN A 139 14.18 18.91 -41.78
N TYR A 140 15.51 18.94 -41.98
CA TYR A 140 16.12 19.76 -43.03
C TYR A 140 16.52 18.99 -44.29
N LEU A 141 16.81 17.68 -44.18
CA LEU A 141 17.21 16.85 -45.32
C LEU A 141 16.04 16.06 -45.90
N LEU A 142 15.22 15.46 -45.04
CA LEU A 142 14.08 14.62 -45.46
C LEU A 142 12.75 15.38 -45.49
N SER A 143 12.69 16.58 -44.92
CA SER A 143 11.47 17.38 -44.78
C SER A 143 10.34 16.61 -44.08
N SER A 144 10.68 15.86 -43.04
CA SER A 144 9.76 15.05 -42.22
C SER A 144 9.80 15.46 -40.75
N ARG A 145 8.69 15.22 -40.04
CA ARG A 145 8.60 15.38 -38.58
C ARG A 145 8.67 14.04 -37.87
N PHE A 146 9.14 14.08 -36.62
CA PHE A 146 9.07 12.93 -35.73
C PHE A 146 7.69 12.85 -35.09
N HIS A 147 6.91 11.85 -35.47
CA HIS A 147 5.54 11.63 -34.97
C HIS A 147 5.47 10.82 -33.66
N GLY A 148 6.61 10.37 -33.13
CA GLY A 148 6.69 9.50 -31.96
C GLY A 148 7.08 8.06 -32.28
N GLN A 149 7.20 7.24 -31.23
CA GLN A 149 7.66 5.85 -31.32
C GLN A 149 6.62 4.87 -30.75
N ARG A 150 5.98 4.13 -31.67
CA ARG A 150 4.95 3.11 -31.36
C ARG A 150 5.44 2.07 -30.36
N ASP A 151 6.64 1.55 -30.56
CA ASP A 151 7.21 0.53 -29.68
C ASP A 151 7.44 1.03 -28.27
N LYS A 152 7.90 2.29 -28.11
CA LYS A 152 8.06 2.91 -26.79
C LYS A 152 6.71 3.10 -26.11
N LEU A 153 5.72 3.63 -26.81
CA LEU A 153 4.36 3.81 -26.28
C LEU A 153 3.73 2.47 -25.85
N THR A 154 3.92 1.41 -26.64
CA THR A 154 3.42 0.06 -26.31
C THR A 154 4.10 -0.51 -25.06
N LYS A 155 5.42 -0.33 -24.93
CA LYS A 155 6.17 -0.74 -23.72
C LYS A 155 5.73 0.06 -22.49
N THR A 156 5.59 1.37 -22.63
CA THR A 156 5.05 2.25 -21.59
C THR A 156 3.64 1.79 -21.16
N ALA A 157 2.76 1.45 -22.09
CA ALA A 157 1.44 0.93 -21.78
C ALA A 157 1.52 -0.37 -20.95
N ASN A 158 2.42 -1.29 -21.30
CA ASN A 158 2.62 -2.53 -20.56
C ASN A 158 3.19 -2.31 -19.15
N ALA A 159 4.08 -1.33 -18.97
CA ALA A 159 4.56 -0.93 -17.66
C ALA A 159 3.40 -0.42 -16.78
N TRP A 160 2.54 0.45 -17.33
CA TRP A 160 1.35 0.95 -16.64
C TRP A 160 0.34 -0.14 -16.30
N ARG A 161 0.14 -1.14 -17.16
CA ARG A 161 -0.70 -2.31 -16.84
C ARG A 161 -0.14 -3.15 -15.70
N SER A 162 1.18 -3.35 -15.72
CA SER A 162 1.85 -4.12 -14.67
C SER A 162 1.70 -3.40 -13.32
N ALA A 163 1.88 -2.07 -13.31
CA ALA A 163 1.61 -1.24 -12.16
C ALA A 163 0.13 -1.34 -11.70
N ALA A 164 -0.83 -1.29 -12.63
CA ALA A 164 -2.25 -1.45 -12.33
C ALA A 164 -2.55 -2.81 -11.67
N SER A 165 -1.96 -3.89 -12.17
CA SER A 165 -2.14 -5.23 -11.59
C SER A 165 -1.59 -5.31 -10.16
N ILE A 166 -0.41 -4.74 -9.91
CA ILE A 166 0.17 -4.71 -8.56
C ILE A 166 -0.70 -3.87 -7.60
N LEU A 167 -1.26 -2.76 -8.09
CA LEU A 167 -2.15 -1.90 -7.31
C LEU A 167 -3.52 -2.55 -7.06
N ASP A 168 -4.05 -3.33 -8.00
CA ASP A 168 -5.24 -4.17 -7.78
C ASP A 168 -4.97 -5.22 -6.68
N ASP A 169 -3.82 -5.90 -6.73
CA ASP A 169 -3.43 -6.86 -5.68
C ASP A 169 -3.28 -6.16 -4.32
N ALA A 170 -2.62 -5.00 -4.29
CA ALA A 170 -2.47 -4.21 -3.08
C ALA A 170 -3.83 -3.74 -2.52
N TYR A 171 -4.79 -3.40 -3.38
CA TYR A 171 -6.16 -3.07 -2.99
C TYR A 171 -6.83 -4.25 -2.27
N TRP A 172 -6.81 -5.45 -2.85
CA TRP A 172 -7.47 -6.63 -2.27
C TRP A 172 -6.79 -7.12 -1.00
N ASP A 173 -5.46 -7.07 -0.96
CA ASP A 173 -4.71 -7.42 0.25
C ASP A 173 -4.93 -6.39 1.38
N SER A 174 -5.16 -5.11 1.04
CA SER A 174 -5.54 -4.08 2.02
C SER A 174 -6.91 -4.37 2.65
N ASP A 175 -7.89 -4.82 1.87
CA ASP A 175 -9.19 -5.28 2.38
C ASP A 175 -9.03 -6.46 3.35
N SER A 176 -8.17 -7.42 3.02
CA SER A 176 -7.86 -8.56 3.88
C SER A 176 -7.18 -8.15 5.20
N ALA A 177 -6.21 -7.22 5.12
CA ALA A 177 -5.56 -6.65 6.30
C ALA A 177 -6.55 -5.92 7.21
N TRP A 178 -7.50 -5.17 6.62
CA TRP A 178 -8.59 -4.52 7.35
C TRP A 178 -9.50 -5.52 8.06
N ARG A 179 -9.96 -6.57 7.35
CA ARG A 179 -10.81 -7.61 7.95
C ARG A 179 -10.12 -8.28 9.13
N THR A 180 -8.81 -8.49 9.03
CA THR A 180 -8.00 -9.03 10.13
C THR A 180 -7.94 -8.06 11.32
N ALA A 181 -7.70 -6.76 11.06
CA ALA A 181 -7.64 -5.73 12.10
C ALA A 181 -8.96 -5.57 12.87
N SER A 182 -10.09 -5.69 12.17
CA SER A 182 -11.44 -5.49 12.68
C SER A 182 -12.09 -6.78 13.22
N ALA A 183 -11.49 -7.95 12.97
CA ALA A 183 -12.04 -9.22 13.42
C ALA A 183 -12.22 -9.26 14.95
N GLN A 184 -13.48 -9.45 15.37
CA GLN A 184 -13.87 -9.62 16.78
C GLN A 184 -13.51 -8.42 17.68
N GLN A 185 -13.33 -7.25 17.08
CA GLN A 185 -13.02 -6.01 17.80
C GLN A 185 -14.30 -5.20 18.04
N LEU A 186 -14.43 -4.65 19.25
CA LEU A 186 -15.51 -3.77 19.66
C LEU A 186 -14.89 -2.58 20.40
N GLY A 187 -15.49 -1.41 20.24
CA GLY A 187 -15.06 -0.14 20.85
C GLY A 187 -14.56 0.88 19.83
N GLU A 188 -14.26 2.09 20.32
CA GLU A 188 -13.94 3.26 19.50
C GLU A 188 -12.73 3.05 18.57
N THR A 189 -11.71 2.29 19.01
CA THR A 189 -10.53 1.97 18.17
C THR A 189 -10.90 1.13 16.95
N ALA A 190 -11.82 0.18 17.11
CA ALA A 190 -12.26 -0.69 16.01
C ALA A 190 -13.07 0.10 14.97
N GLU A 191 -13.94 0.99 15.44
CA GLU A 191 -14.73 1.89 14.59
C GLU A 191 -13.87 2.90 13.84
N ALA A 192 -12.83 3.42 14.49
CA ALA A 192 -11.90 4.34 13.87
C ALA A 192 -11.06 3.65 12.77
N VAL A 193 -10.58 2.43 13.03
CA VAL A 193 -9.89 1.61 12.01
C VAL A 193 -10.84 1.27 10.86
N GLN A 194 -12.09 0.91 11.16
CA GLN A 194 -13.13 0.65 10.15
C GLN A 194 -13.35 1.87 9.25
N THR A 195 -13.46 3.06 9.86
CA THR A 195 -13.70 4.32 9.15
C THR A 195 -12.52 4.66 8.26
N PHE A 196 -11.30 4.55 8.79
CA PHE A 196 -10.07 4.76 8.03
C PHE A 196 -10.01 3.90 6.76
N PHE A 197 -10.20 2.58 6.89
CA PHE A 197 -10.15 1.68 5.72
C PHE A 197 -11.30 1.92 4.74
N THR A 198 -12.47 2.31 5.23
CA THR A 198 -13.61 2.62 4.36
C THR A 198 -13.33 3.84 3.47
N VAL A 199 -12.62 4.84 3.99
CA VAL A 199 -12.27 6.06 3.24
C VAL A 199 -11.02 5.86 2.36
N PHE A 200 -10.03 5.10 2.84
CA PHE A 200 -8.76 4.89 2.14
C PHE A 200 -8.82 3.81 1.07
N VAL A 201 -9.40 2.65 1.41
CA VAL A 201 -9.45 1.46 0.53
C VAL A 201 -10.81 1.32 -0.16
N GLY A 202 -11.90 1.65 0.53
CA GLY A 202 -13.24 1.42 0.00
C GLY A 202 -13.70 -0.03 0.16
N LYS A 203 -14.92 -0.30 -0.31
CA LYS A 203 -15.56 -1.64 -0.23
C LYS A 203 -16.05 -2.14 -1.60
N THR A 204 -15.86 -1.33 -2.63
CA THR A 204 -16.30 -1.59 -4.00
C THR A 204 -15.07 -1.89 -4.84
N PRO A 205 -15.11 -2.92 -5.70
CA PRO A 205 -14.02 -3.22 -6.62
C PRO A 205 -13.58 -1.96 -7.37
N PRO A 206 -12.28 -1.81 -7.69
CA PRO A 206 -11.79 -0.69 -8.47
C PRO A 206 -12.63 -0.50 -9.74
N PRO A 207 -13.10 0.73 -10.03
CA PRO A 207 -13.88 1.01 -11.22
C PRO A 207 -13.04 0.83 -12.50
N SER A 208 -13.70 0.90 -13.66
CA SER A 208 -12.99 0.91 -14.94
C SER A 208 -12.24 2.22 -15.21
N GLU A 209 -12.66 3.30 -14.56
CA GLU A 209 -12.12 4.66 -14.73
C GLU A 209 -11.98 5.34 -13.37
N ALA A 210 -10.95 6.17 -13.21
CA ALA A 210 -10.77 6.96 -12.00
C ALA A 210 -11.90 8.00 -11.87
N GLY A 211 -12.45 8.13 -10.66
CA GLY A 211 -13.58 9.02 -10.37
C GLY A 211 -13.37 9.82 -9.08
N GLU A 212 -13.96 11.02 -9.02
CA GLU A 212 -13.81 11.90 -7.85
C GLU A 212 -14.43 11.34 -6.57
N GLU A 213 -15.45 10.49 -6.67
CA GLU A 213 -16.13 9.88 -5.52
C GLU A 213 -15.45 8.59 -5.02
N GLU A 214 -14.48 8.10 -5.77
CA GLU A 214 -13.84 6.81 -5.53
C GLU A 214 -12.71 6.94 -4.50
N THR A 215 -12.40 5.86 -3.81
CA THR A 215 -11.32 5.88 -2.80
C THR A 215 -9.95 5.88 -3.46
N LEU A 216 -8.93 6.34 -2.71
CA LEU A 216 -7.57 6.47 -3.23
C LEU A 216 -7.03 5.14 -3.78
N MET A 217 -7.17 4.04 -3.03
CA MET A 217 -6.71 2.73 -3.49
C MET A 217 -7.51 2.16 -4.66
N ALA A 218 -8.79 2.54 -4.83
CA ALA A 218 -9.59 2.13 -5.98
C ALA A 218 -9.23 2.94 -7.25
N ASN A 219 -8.92 4.24 -7.08
CA ASN A 219 -8.56 5.12 -8.18
C ASN A 219 -7.18 4.81 -8.77
N LEU A 220 -6.20 4.44 -7.95
CA LEU A 220 -4.82 4.19 -8.40
C LEU A 220 -4.71 3.16 -9.54
N PRO A 221 -5.21 1.91 -9.41
CA PRO A 221 -5.14 0.95 -10.51
C PRO A 221 -5.96 1.38 -11.73
N SER A 222 -7.09 2.08 -11.51
CA SER A 222 -7.95 2.61 -12.56
C SER A 222 -7.23 3.68 -13.39
N ALA A 223 -6.53 4.62 -12.73
CA ALA A 223 -5.71 5.63 -13.38
C ALA A 223 -4.57 5.01 -14.19
N CYS A 224 -3.87 4.00 -13.64
CA CYS A 224 -2.84 3.27 -14.38
C CYS A 224 -3.39 2.60 -15.65
N ARG A 225 -4.57 1.97 -15.59
CA ARG A 225 -5.25 1.39 -16.77
C ARG A 225 -5.62 2.45 -17.80
N MET A 226 -6.11 3.60 -17.37
CA MET A 226 -6.43 4.72 -18.27
C MET A 226 -5.18 5.23 -18.99
N ILE A 227 -4.07 5.42 -18.28
CA ILE A 227 -2.79 5.84 -18.89
C ILE A 227 -2.31 4.79 -19.89
N ALA A 228 -2.35 3.50 -19.53
CA ALA A 228 -1.99 2.42 -20.46
C ALA A 228 -2.83 2.45 -21.74
N SER A 229 -4.15 2.60 -21.60
CA SER A 229 -5.09 2.68 -22.72
C SER A 229 -4.82 3.87 -23.64
N ALA A 230 -4.48 5.03 -23.07
CA ALA A 230 -4.12 6.22 -23.84
C ALA A 230 -2.77 6.06 -24.58
N CYS A 231 -1.77 5.41 -23.97
CA CYS A 231 -0.51 5.10 -24.63
C CYS A 231 -0.71 4.20 -25.86
N GLU A 232 -1.54 3.17 -25.76
CA GLU A 232 -1.87 2.31 -26.90
C GLU A 232 -2.67 3.04 -27.97
N ALA A 233 -3.68 3.81 -27.56
CA ALA A 233 -4.45 4.64 -28.47
C ALA A 233 -3.52 5.50 -29.33
N TYR A 234 -2.55 6.14 -28.70
CA TYR A 234 -1.59 6.97 -29.42
C TYR A 234 -0.66 6.13 -30.32
N ALA A 235 -0.18 4.98 -29.87
CA ALA A 235 0.63 4.07 -30.68
C ALA A 235 -0.11 3.57 -31.94
N ASP A 236 -1.42 3.32 -31.84
CA ASP A 236 -2.28 2.93 -32.95
C ASP A 236 -2.51 4.10 -33.91
N HIS A 237 -2.71 5.31 -33.40
CA HIS A 237 -2.88 6.52 -34.20
C HIS A 237 -1.63 6.85 -35.01
N ILE A 238 -0.44 6.74 -34.41
CA ILE A 238 0.83 6.87 -35.15
C ILE A 238 0.89 5.82 -36.27
N GLY A 239 0.48 4.57 -35.99
CA GLY A 239 0.42 3.52 -37.00
C GLY A 239 -0.51 3.85 -38.16
N THR A 240 -1.67 4.42 -37.86
CA THR A 240 -2.67 4.84 -38.86
C THR A 240 -2.18 6.03 -39.68
N ALA A 241 -1.58 7.03 -39.03
CA ALA A 241 -1.03 8.21 -39.67
C ALA A 241 0.10 7.85 -40.65
N LEU A 242 1.05 7.01 -40.22
CA LEU A 242 2.18 6.56 -41.07
C LEU A 242 1.72 5.78 -42.31
N GLN A 243 0.53 5.19 -42.31
CA GLN A 243 -0.04 4.54 -43.50
C GLN A 243 -0.65 5.55 -44.49
N ARG A 244 -1.13 6.70 -44.01
CA ARG A 244 -1.78 7.74 -44.82
C ARG A 244 -0.78 8.73 -45.43
N ILE A 245 0.31 9.03 -44.71
CA ILE A 245 1.32 10.00 -45.13
C ILE A 245 1.82 9.75 -46.58
N PRO A 246 2.14 8.51 -47.03
CA PRO A 246 2.57 8.30 -48.41
C PRO A 246 1.54 8.66 -49.49
N GLU A 247 0.25 8.61 -49.17
CA GLU A 247 -0.82 9.04 -50.09
C GLU A 247 -0.93 10.56 -50.14
N GLU A 248 -0.79 11.21 -48.98
CA GLU A 248 -0.78 12.68 -48.85
C GLU A 248 0.48 13.31 -49.48
N ASP A 249 1.65 12.68 -49.33
CA ASP A 249 2.92 13.10 -49.92
C ASP A 249 2.98 12.91 -51.45
N ASN A 250 2.01 12.22 -52.05
CA ASN A 250 2.05 11.89 -53.46
C ASN A 250 1.82 13.14 -54.33
N PRO A 251 2.79 13.57 -55.15
CA PRO A 251 2.68 14.81 -55.92
C PRO A 251 1.61 14.80 -57.01
N LEU A 252 1.01 13.64 -57.32
CA LEU A 252 -0.03 13.49 -58.34
C LEU A 252 -1.46 13.52 -57.78
N ILE A 253 -1.64 13.16 -56.51
CA ILE A 253 -2.98 12.97 -55.90
C ILE A 253 -3.13 13.65 -54.53
N GLY A 254 -2.03 13.96 -53.85
CA GLY A 254 -2.01 14.64 -52.56
C GLY A 254 -2.14 16.16 -52.69
N GLU A 255 -2.65 16.79 -51.63
CA GLU A 255 -2.74 18.25 -51.57
C GLU A 255 -1.36 18.86 -51.31
N PRO A 256 -0.91 19.84 -52.11
CA PRO A 256 0.39 20.44 -51.92
C PRO A 256 0.42 21.30 -50.64
N LEU A 257 1.34 20.99 -49.73
CA LEU A 257 1.59 21.83 -48.55
C LEU A 257 2.05 23.23 -48.94
N ALA A 258 1.51 24.23 -48.25
CA ALA A 258 2.04 25.58 -48.28
C ALA A 258 3.49 25.61 -47.74
N ILE A 259 4.26 26.62 -48.14
CA ILE A 259 5.69 26.68 -47.79
C ILE A 259 5.91 26.66 -46.27
N TRP A 260 5.06 27.37 -45.50
CA TRP A 260 5.15 27.41 -44.03
C TRP A 260 4.66 26.14 -43.33
N GLU A 261 3.92 25.26 -44.03
CA GLU A 261 3.47 23.98 -43.48
C GLU A 261 4.53 22.90 -43.60
N ARG A 262 5.58 23.12 -44.40
CA ARG A 262 6.65 22.14 -44.57
C ARG A 262 7.56 22.08 -43.35
N PRO A 263 8.04 20.89 -42.94
CA PRO A 263 8.95 20.74 -41.80
C PRO A 263 10.25 21.54 -41.92
N LEU A 264 10.73 21.74 -43.15
CA LEU A 264 11.92 22.55 -43.45
C LEU A 264 11.79 24.01 -42.95
N PHE A 265 10.57 24.54 -42.91
CA PHE A 265 10.27 25.91 -42.46
C PHE A 265 9.64 25.93 -41.06
N GLY A 266 9.69 24.81 -40.34
CA GLY A 266 9.13 24.68 -38.99
C GLY A 266 7.66 24.27 -38.95
N GLY A 267 7.02 24.00 -40.09
CA GLY A 267 5.67 23.42 -40.13
C GLY A 267 5.64 21.94 -39.71
N GLU A 268 4.44 21.37 -39.68
CA GLU A 268 4.19 19.98 -39.27
C GLU A 268 4.38 18.96 -40.41
N GLY A 269 4.22 19.41 -41.67
CA GLY A 269 4.16 18.53 -42.83
C GLY A 269 2.82 17.79 -42.93
N HIS A 270 2.82 16.73 -43.74
CA HIS A 270 1.72 15.77 -43.76
C HIS A 270 1.82 14.88 -42.52
N GLU A 271 0.78 14.90 -41.70
CA GLU A 271 0.72 14.12 -40.46
C GLU A 271 -0.30 12.97 -40.55
N GLY A 272 -0.90 12.70 -41.71
CA GLY A 272 -1.88 11.60 -41.84
C GLY A 272 -3.15 11.78 -41.00
N GLY A 273 -3.44 13.01 -40.58
CA GLY A 273 -4.50 13.34 -39.63
C GLY A 273 -4.18 12.95 -38.17
N LEU A 274 -2.90 12.76 -37.81
CA LEU A 274 -2.50 12.31 -36.47
C LEU A 274 -3.01 13.24 -35.36
N HIS A 275 -2.92 14.56 -35.53
CA HIS A 275 -3.41 15.50 -34.53
C HIS A 275 -4.93 15.38 -34.30
N GLU A 276 -5.71 15.22 -35.37
CA GLU A 276 -7.16 15.01 -35.27
C GLU A 276 -7.49 13.69 -34.56
N LEU A 277 -6.78 12.61 -34.90
CA LEU A 277 -6.94 11.31 -34.24
C LEU A 277 -6.62 11.39 -32.74
N VAL A 278 -5.55 12.09 -32.35
CA VAL A 278 -5.14 12.24 -30.95
C VAL A 278 -6.10 13.13 -30.17
N THR A 279 -6.48 14.27 -30.72
CA THR A 279 -7.38 15.23 -30.04
C THR A 279 -8.82 14.73 -29.98
N GLY A 280 -9.24 13.91 -30.95
CA GLY A 280 -10.55 13.26 -30.98
C GLY A 280 -10.64 11.96 -30.15
N ASP A 281 -9.53 11.37 -29.72
CA ASP A 281 -9.57 10.11 -28.98
C ASP A 281 -9.98 10.32 -27.52
N THR A 282 -11.17 9.79 -27.19
CA THR A 282 -11.72 9.88 -25.83
C THR A 282 -10.84 9.21 -24.77
N ARG A 283 -10.05 8.17 -25.10
CA ARG A 283 -9.12 7.52 -24.16
C ARG A 283 -7.99 8.45 -23.76
N ILE A 284 -7.48 9.25 -24.71
CA ILE A 284 -6.44 10.26 -24.46
C ILE A 284 -7.03 11.44 -23.70
N ALA A 285 -8.18 11.97 -24.15
CA ALA A 285 -8.85 13.09 -23.49
C ALA A 285 -9.20 12.81 -22.02
N ARG A 286 -9.63 11.57 -21.71
CA ARG A 286 -9.97 11.14 -20.34
C ARG A 286 -8.80 11.14 -19.37
N LEU A 287 -7.55 11.21 -19.83
CA LEU A 287 -6.42 11.40 -18.91
C LEU A 287 -6.55 12.71 -18.11
N GLY A 288 -7.24 13.72 -18.64
CA GLY A 288 -7.54 14.96 -17.91
C GLY A 288 -8.42 14.76 -16.67
N ASN A 289 -9.11 13.62 -16.54
CA ASN A 289 -9.93 13.31 -15.36
C ASN A 289 -9.10 12.69 -14.21
N ILE A 290 -7.89 12.19 -14.50
CA ILE A 290 -7.04 11.52 -13.49
C ILE A 290 -6.61 12.49 -12.38
N PRO A 291 -6.07 13.69 -12.69
CA PRO A 291 -5.66 14.62 -11.65
C PRO A 291 -6.78 14.98 -10.65
N PRO A 292 -7.95 15.50 -11.08
CA PRO A 292 -9.01 15.86 -10.13
C PRO A 292 -9.54 14.64 -9.35
N ALA A 293 -9.64 13.46 -9.97
CA ALA A 293 -10.09 12.24 -9.29
C ALA A 293 -9.13 11.83 -8.16
N LEU A 294 -7.83 11.80 -8.45
CA LEU A 294 -6.82 11.41 -7.47
C LEU A 294 -6.64 12.48 -6.39
N ASP A 295 -6.60 13.76 -6.73
CA ASP A 295 -6.51 14.87 -5.75
C ASP A 295 -7.70 14.87 -4.80
N SER A 296 -8.91 14.69 -5.34
CA SER A 296 -10.14 14.59 -4.57
C SER A 296 -10.06 13.39 -3.60
N SER A 297 -9.67 12.21 -4.09
CA SER A 297 -9.52 11.02 -3.24
C SER A 297 -8.43 11.17 -2.18
N ALA A 298 -7.27 11.73 -2.53
CA ALA A 298 -6.16 12.00 -1.63
C ALA A 298 -6.56 12.95 -0.49
N SER A 299 -7.29 14.02 -0.81
CA SER A 299 -7.74 15.01 0.18
C SER A 299 -8.68 14.45 1.25
N ARG A 300 -9.40 13.36 0.93
CA ARG A 300 -10.31 12.68 1.87
C ARG A 300 -9.58 11.72 2.82
N VAL A 301 -8.38 11.27 2.48
CA VAL A 301 -7.67 10.25 3.28
C VAL A 301 -7.06 10.89 4.53
N PRO A 302 -7.54 10.55 5.74
CA PRO A 302 -6.94 11.06 6.96
C PRO A 302 -5.57 10.41 7.15
N MET A 303 -4.55 11.22 7.45
CA MET A 303 -3.22 10.71 7.77
C MET A 303 -3.20 10.15 9.20
N PRO A 304 -2.94 8.85 9.41
CA PRO A 304 -2.80 8.31 10.76
C PRO A 304 -1.59 8.95 11.45
N GLN A 305 -1.72 9.35 12.72
CA GLN A 305 -0.58 9.85 13.49
C GLN A 305 -0.12 8.78 14.51
N PRO A 306 1.18 8.42 14.53
CA PRO A 306 1.71 7.49 15.54
C PRO A 306 1.79 8.13 16.95
N ASP A 307 1.89 9.45 17.02
CA ASP A 307 2.14 10.21 18.25
C ASP A 307 0.87 10.94 18.75
N GLY A 308 -0.11 10.19 19.25
CA GLY A 308 -1.10 10.72 20.21
C GLY A 308 -2.39 11.35 19.66
N GLY A 309 -2.61 11.39 18.35
CA GLY A 309 -3.93 11.65 17.77
C GLY A 309 -4.53 10.34 17.26
N GLY A 310 -5.55 9.82 17.93
CA GLY A 310 -6.24 8.60 17.49
C GLY A 310 -6.72 8.68 16.03
N PHE A 311 -7.15 7.55 15.48
CA PHE A 311 -7.65 7.37 14.11
C PHE A 311 -8.85 8.26 13.70
N LEU A 312 -9.28 9.23 14.52
CA LEU A 312 -10.41 10.14 14.27
C LEU A 312 -10.02 11.61 14.51
N PRO A 313 -10.52 12.56 13.69
CA PRO A 313 -10.45 13.98 13.99
C PRO A 313 -11.62 14.33 14.93
N LEU A 314 -11.46 14.12 16.24
CA LEU A 314 -12.38 14.71 17.20
C LEU A 314 -11.95 16.16 17.51
N PRO A 315 -12.88 17.13 17.53
CA PRO A 315 -12.54 18.54 17.70
C PRO A 315 -12.34 18.85 19.19
N SER A 316 -11.11 19.07 19.62
CA SER A 316 -10.83 19.98 20.74
C SER A 316 -9.36 20.38 20.85
N LEU A 317 -9.05 21.53 20.25
CA LEU A 317 -8.26 22.68 20.76
C LEU A 317 -7.32 23.27 19.69
N PRO A 318 -7.47 24.55 19.30
CA PRO A 318 -6.43 25.32 18.62
C PRO A 318 -5.62 26.14 19.66
N PRO A 319 -4.49 26.79 19.29
CA PRO A 319 -3.65 26.64 18.10
C PRO A 319 -2.14 26.54 18.45
N PHE A 320 -1.33 26.35 17.39
CA PHE A 320 0.07 26.76 17.20
C PHE A 320 1.14 25.68 17.05
N LEU A 321 1.85 25.85 15.93
CA LEU A 321 3.08 25.23 15.45
C LEU A 321 2.92 23.90 14.72
N ALA A 322 2.77 24.03 13.40
CA ALA A 322 3.23 23.05 12.44
C ALA A 322 4.65 22.56 12.79
N PRO A 323 4.92 21.24 12.78
CA PRO A 323 6.29 20.80 12.60
C PRO A 323 6.60 20.81 11.12
N LEU A 324 7.64 21.57 10.80
CA LEU A 324 8.35 21.59 9.53
C LEU A 324 8.56 20.18 8.99
N ILE A 325 8.28 20.02 7.70
CA ILE A 325 8.69 18.90 6.84
C ILE A 325 10.14 18.54 7.18
N ARG A 326 10.36 17.42 7.88
CA ARG A 326 11.70 16.84 8.01
C ARG A 326 12.00 16.11 6.72
N LEU A 327 12.77 16.74 5.85
CA LEU A 327 13.46 16.06 4.75
C LEU A 327 14.24 14.85 5.34
N PRO A 328 14.09 13.65 4.79
CA PRO A 328 14.87 12.50 5.25
C PRO A 328 16.34 12.73 4.91
N LEU A 329 17.19 12.71 5.94
CA LEU A 329 18.63 12.56 5.78
C LEU A 329 18.91 11.17 5.21
N PRO A 330 19.75 11.03 4.17
CA PRO A 330 20.12 9.73 3.62
C PRO A 330 20.89 8.93 4.67
N VAL A 331 20.26 7.89 5.20
CA VAL A 331 20.94 6.89 6.02
C VAL A 331 21.51 5.83 5.08
N PRO A 332 22.82 5.52 5.12
CA PRO A 332 23.35 4.43 4.31
C PRO A 332 22.75 3.11 4.78
N VAL A 333 21.91 2.50 3.92
CA VAL A 333 21.32 1.19 4.15
C VAL A 333 22.39 0.14 3.95
N VAL A 334 22.85 -0.46 5.05
CA VAL A 334 23.57 -1.73 5.01
C VAL A 334 22.54 -2.84 4.85
N TYR A 335 22.49 -3.44 3.65
CA TYR A 335 21.70 -4.63 3.36
C TYR A 335 22.11 -5.77 4.32
N ARG A 336 21.16 -6.24 5.14
CA ARG A 336 21.29 -7.50 5.89
C ARG A 336 20.41 -8.56 5.23
N PRO A 337 20.95 -9.72 4.85
CA PRO A 337 20.17 -10.80 4.27
C PRO A 337 19.16 -11.39 5.28
N PRO A 338 18.04 -11.97 4.80
CA PRO A 338 16.93 -12.44 5.62
C PRO A 338 17.22 -13.84 6.19
N THR A 339 17.97 -13.91 7.27
CA THR A 339 18.21 -15.17 8.01
C THR A 339 17.94 -15.04 9.52
N GLY A 340 16.81 -14.42 9.87
CA GLY A 340 16.26 -14.47 11.24
C GLY A 340 15.24 -15.61 11.37
N PRO A 341 15.04 -16.18 12.58
CA PRO A 341 14.13 -17.30 12.80
C PRO A 341 12.70 -16.91 12.42
N ARG A 342 12.12 -17.61 11.44
CA ARG A 342 10.72 -17.50 11.07
C ARG A 342 9.88 -17.96 12.26
N VAL A 343 9.19 -17.03 12.94
CA VAL A 343 8.13 -17.37 13.89
C VAL A 343 7.02 -18.03 13.09
N GLN A 344 6.68 -19.29 13.40
CA GLN A 344 5.52 -19.93 12.81
C GLN A 344 4.26 -19.16 13.21
N PRO A 345 3.28 -18.97 12.30
CA PRO A 345 1.99 -18.42 12.67
C PRO A 345 1.43 -19.23 13.85
N MET A 346 1.03 -18.55 14.92
CA MET A 346 0.29 -19.22 15.99
C MET A 346 -0.97 -19.81 15.37
N ALA A 347 -1.14 -21.13 15.49
CA ALA A 347 -2.35 -21.79 15.05
C ALA A 347 -3.55 -21.15 15.77
N ALA A 348 -4.63 -20.92 15.03
CA ALA A 348 -5.88 -20.40 15.59
C ALA A 348 -6.30 -21.25 16.81
N PRO A 349 -6.87 -20.65 17.87
CA PRO A 349 -7.38 -21.43 18.99
C PRO A 349 -8.43 -22.40 18.46
N THR A 350 -8.20 -23.68 18.73
CA THR A 350 -9.14 -24.77 18.44
C THR A 350 -10.51 -24.39 18.99
N ALA A 351 -11.57 -24.55 18.18
CA ALA A 351 -12.95 -24.28 18.61
C ALA A 351 -13.24 -24.98 19.95
N GLN A 352 -14.03 -24.34 20.82
CA GLN A 352 -14.41 -24.89 22.13
C GLN A 352 -14.96 -26.31 21.95
N ASP A 353 -14.25 -27.28 22.51
CA ASP A 353 -14.64 -28.68 22.43
C ASP A 353 -15.90 -28.89 23.30
N PRO A 354 -17.04 -29.33 22.72
CA PRO A 354 -18.28 -29.53 23.46
C PRO A 354 -18.18 -30.57 24.59
N ARG A 355 -17.09 -31.34 24.66
CA ARG A 355 -16.78 -32.26 25.76
C ARG A 355 -16.29 -31.56 27.04
N PHE A 356 -15.90 -30.29 26.96
CA PHE A 356 -15.42 -29.49 28.09
C PHE A 356 -16.28 -28.22 28.24
N PRO A 357 -17.52 -28.34 28.74
CA PRO A 357 -18.39 -27.20 28.97
C PRO A 357 -17.78 -26.25 30.01
N SER A 358 -18.05 -24.95 29.87
CA SER A 358 -17.65 -23.93 30.84
C SER A 358 -18.21 -24.26 32.22
N LEU A 359 -17.34 -24.25 33.24
CA LEU A 359 -17.72 -24.49 34.63
C LEU A 359 -18.78 -23.47 35.09
N ILE A 360 -19.83 -23.92 35.79
CA ILE A 360 -20.80 -23.00 36.42
C ILE A 360 -20.20 -22.36 37.67
N ALA A 361 -20.74 -21.21 38.12
CA ALA A 361 -20.19 -20.44 39.25
C ALA A 361 -19.79 -21.26 40.50
N PRO A 362 -20.59 -22.22 41.01
CA PRO A 362 -20.16 -23.04 42.15
C PRO A 362 -19.04 -24.03 41.80
N GLU A 363 -18.99 -24.53 40.56
CA GLU A 363 -17.90 -25.41 40.09
C GLU A 363 -16.61 -24.63 39.89
N GLN A 364 -16.69 -23.37 39.41
CA GLN A 364 -15.54 -22.47 39.34
C GLN A 364 -14.95 -22.23 40.73
N GLN A 365 -15.81 -22.04 41.74
CA GLN A 365 -15.34 -21.83 43.11
C GLN A 365 -14.65 -23.07 43.67
N ASN A 366 -15.22 -24.27 43.44
CA ASN A 366 -14.59 -25.54 43.84
C ASN A 366 -13.27 -25.80 43.09
N PHE A 367 -13.24 -25.53 41.79
CA PHE A 367 -12.03 -25.64 40.98
C PHE A 367 -10.95 -24.67 41.46
N GLN A 368 -11.32 -23.43 41.80
CA GLN A 368 -10.38 -22.45 42.34
C GLN A 368 -9.85 -22.87 43.73
N THR A 369 -10.72 -23.42 44.60
CA THR A 369 -10.29 -23.98 45.89
C THR A 369 -9.32 -25.14 45.71
N TRP A 370 -9.59 -26.05 44.77
CA TRP A 370 -8.70 -27.14 44.43
C TRP A 370 -7.37 -26.64 43.85
N LEU A 371 -7.40 -25.72 42.90
CA LEU A 371 -6.20 -25.14 42.27
C LEU A 371 -5.32 -24.42 43.29
N ASN A 372 -5.94 -23.69 44.23
CA ASN A 372 -5.24 -23.04 45.34
C ASN A 372 -4.64 -24.03 46.36
N SER A 373 -5.06 -25.30 46.34
CA SER A 373 -4.49 -26.35 47.19
C SER A 373 -3.24 -27.02 46.59
N LEU A 374 -2.98 -26.80 45.30
CA LEU A 374 -1.83 -27.37 44.61
C LEU A 374 -0.56 -26.56 44.90
N ARG A 375 0.56 -27.26 45.02
CA ARG A 375 1.87 -26.61 45.19
C ARG A 375 2.34 -26.09 43.84
N ALA A 376 2.69 -24.81 43.78
CA ALA A 376 3.36 -24.25 42.60
C ALA A 376 4.77 -24.86 42.49
N GLY A 377 5.05 -25.45 41.33
CA GLY A 377 6.36 -25.92 40.92
C GLY A 377 7.28 -24.74 40.58
N ASP A 378 8.57 -24.92 40.87
CA ASP A 378 9.60 -23.95 40.52
C ASP A 378 9.98 -24.04 39.04
N VAL A 379 10.56 -22.96 38.52
CA VAL A 379 11.13 -22.92 37.17
C VAL A 379 12.27 -23.94 37.08
N SER A 380 12.24 -24.81 36.07
CA SER A 380 13.17 -25.94 35.92
C SER A 380 14.59 -25.57 35.44
N GLY A 381 15.12 -24.44 35.92
CA GLY A 381 16.38 -23.87 35.45
C GLY A 381 16.31 -23.34 34.01
N GLY A 382 17.41 -22.72 33.57
CA GLY A 382 17.54 -22.13 32.23
C GLY A 382 18.08 -20.70 32.24
N ASN A 383 18.48 -20.20 31.08
CA ASN A 383 18.87 -18.80 30.91
C ASN A 383 17.62 -17.87 30.98
N PRO A 384 17.78 -16.55 31.17
CA PRO A 384 16.64 -15.64 31.34
C PRO A 384 15.59 -15.70 30.22
N ALA A 385 15.99 -16.01 28.98
CA ALA A 385 15.07 -16.15 27.85
C ALA A 385 14.25 -17.44 27.93
N GLU A 386 14.86 -18.55 28.35
CA GLU A 386 14.18 -19.84 28.58
C GLU A 386 13.20 -19.76 29.75
N ILE A 387 13.55 -19.06 30.82
CA ILE A 387 12.65 -18.79 31.95
C ILE A 387 11.45 -17.95 31.47
N ALA A 388 11.70 -16.92 30.64
CA ALA A 388 10.64 -16.10 30.08
C ALA A 388 9.77 -16.87 29.06
N TYR A 389 10.32 -17.88 28.39
CA TYR A 389 9.57 -18.77 27.50
C TYR A 389 8.69 -19.73 28.32
N GLN A 390 9.23 -20.39 29.35
CA GLN A 390 8.48 -21.26 30.27
C GLN A 390 7.29 -20.50 30.90
N LYS A 391 7.49 -19.22 31.28
CA LYS A 391 6.41 -18.36 31.79
C LYS A 391 5.33 -18.01 30.76
N ARG A 392 5.70 -17.82 29.49
CA ARG A 392 4.78 -17.33 28.44
C ARG A 392 4.03 -18.44 27.73
N VAL A 393 4.63 -19.62 27.56
CA VAL A 393 4.10 -20.68 26.70
C VAL A 393 3.67 -21.91 27.50
N ALA A 394 4.41 -22.28 28.56
CA ALA A 394 4.10 -23.49 29.35
C ALA A 394 3.04 -23.25 30.44
N GLY A 395 2.62 -22.01 30.68
CA GLY A 395 1.54 -21.69 31.63
C GLY A 395 1.98 -21.78 33.09
N TYR A 396 3.05 -21.07 33.46
CA TYR A 396 3.54 -21.03 34.85
C TYR A 396 2.65 -20.16 35.78
N PRO A 397 2.55 -20.50 37.08
CA PRO A 397 3.21 -21.63 37.73
C PRO A 397 2.65 -22.99 37.28
N GLU A 398 3.53 -23.94 36.99
CA GLU A 398 3.12 -25.34 36.85
C GLU A 398 2.68 -25.82 38.24
N TYR A 399 1.54 -26.51 38.34
CA TYR A 399 1.04 -26.99 39.63
C TYR A 399 1.31 -28.49 39.76
N GLU A 400 2.00 -28.89 40.83
CA GLU A 400 2.24 -30.30 41.14
C GLU A 400 0.91 -30.96 41.54
N VAL A 401 0.39 -31.83 40.68
CA VAL A 401 -0.81 -32.63 40.99
C VAL A 401 -0.37 -33.82 41.85
N PRO A 402 -0.88 -33.98 43.09
CA PRO A 402 -0.55 -35.14 43.91
C PRO A 402 -0.98 -36.41 43.19
N SER A 403 0.00 -37.20 42.71
CA SER A 403 -0.30 -38.55 42.25
C SER A 403 -0.83 -39.34 43.45
N ARG A 404 -2.02 -39.94 43.32
CA ARG A 404 -2.47 -40.93 44.31
C ARG A 404 -1.48 -42.08 44.25
N SER A 405 -0.57 -42.14 45.21
CA SER A 405 0.20 -43.34 45.51
C SER A 405 -0.83 -44.45 45.72
N ALA A 406 -0.75 -45.47 44.86
CA ALA A 406 -1.60 -46.64 44.91
C ALA A 406 -1.38 -47.38 46.25
N SER A 407 -2.18 -47.06 47.25
CA SER A 407 -2.52 -48.02 48.29
C SER A 407 -3.61 -48.92 47.72
N ALA A 408 -3.19 -50.04 47.13
CA ALA A 408 -4.10 -51.13 46.83
C ALA A 408 -4.76 -51.59 48.14
N PRO A 409 -6.09 -51.57 48.27
CA PRO A 409 -6.75 -52.27 49.34
C PRO A 409 -6.74 -53.77 49.01
N THR A 410 -6.02 -54.55 49.82
CA THR A 410 -6.22 -56.00 49.97
C THR A 410 -7.67 -56.25 50.37
N ALA A 411 -8.41 -56.95 49.52
CA ALA A 411 -9.73 -57.47 49.85
C ALA A 411 -9.60 -58.79 50.65
N PRO A 412 -10.50 -59.08 51.61
CA PRO A 412 -10.64 -60.40 52.21
C PRO A 412 -11.17 -61.45 51.24
#